data_AF-A0A2M8L1D1-F1
#
_entry.id   AF-A0A2M8L1D1-F1
#
_cell.length_a   1.000
_cell.length_b   1.000
_cell.length_c   1.000
_cell.angle_alpha   90.00
_cell.angle_beta   90.00
_cell.angle_gamma   90.00
#
_symmetry.space_group_name_H-M   'P 1'
#
loop_
_entity.id
_entity.type
_entity.pdbx_description
1 polymer ?
#
loop_
_entity_poly.entity_id
_entity_poly.type
_entity_poly.pdbx_seq_one_letter_code
_entity_poly.pdbx_strand_id
1 'polypeptide(L)'
;MAKKIGQITLIILIGILIRILISPLNTSGDIAVHQEWARVLYRKGLTNSYFYSHWPTSIPTQPPLMMLGFWLSEHLYQNQYVLSELHNQIHLPPTAIILWFDQNGEFLLLKIWAIIGDIISALIAYFVIKKITQKSNLAIIGVLLIMLNPVSIYESAFWGQND
;
A
#
# COMPACT_ATOMS: atom_id res chain seq x y z
N MET A 1 -9.98 16.54 22.72
CA MET A 1 -10.15 15.58 21.62
C MET A 1 -9.10 15.78 20.52
N ALA A 2 -8.89 17.00 20.04
CA ALA A 2 -7.91 17.37 19.01
C ALA A 2 -6.48 16.84 19.25
N LYS A 3 -5.93 16.98 20.46
CA LYS A 3 -4.58 16.48 20.80
C LYS A 3 -4.41 14.98 20.55
N LYS A 4 -5.43 14.17 20.85
CA LYS A 4 -5.40 12.71 20.66
C LYS A 4 -5.49 12.32 19.18
N ILE A 5 -6.28 13.06 18.41
CA ILE A 5 -6.37 12.86 16.96
C ILE A 5 -5.02 13.18 16.31
N GLY A 6 -4.39 14.31 16.68
CA GLY A 6 -3.06 14.67 16.19
C GLY A 6 -1.99 13.61 16.50
N GLN A 7 -2.05 12.96 17.67
CA GLN A 7 -1.14 11.85 18.01
C GLN A 7 -1.34 10.63 17.10
N ILE A 8 -2.59 10.22 16.86
CA ILE A 8 -2.90 9.08 15.99
C ILE A 8 -2.45 9.37 14.56
N THR A 9 -2.78 10.57 14.06
CA THR A 9 -2.36 11.02 12.72
C THR A 9 -0.84 11.01 12.59
N LEU A 10 -0.12 11.51 13.59
CA LEU A 10 1.35 11.50 13.59
C LEU A 10 1.91 10.06 13.54
N ILE A 11 1.37 9.15 14.35
CA ILE A 11 1.78 7.74 14.36
C ILE A 11 1.55 7.09 12.98
N ILE A 12 0.37 7.32 12.38
CA ILE A 12 0.04 6.78 11.06
C ILE A 12 0.98 7.34 10.00
N LEU A 13 1.22 8.66 9.99
CA LEU A 13 2.13 9.29 9.02
C LEU A 13 3.56 8.76 9.13
N ILE A 14 4.07 8.57 10.35
CA ILE A 14 5.39 7.97 10.57
C ILE A 14 5.41 6.52 10.07
N GLY A 15 4.38 5.72 10.40
CA GLY A 15 4.28 4.33 9.96
C GLY A 15 4.18 4.17 8.43
N ILE A 16 3.48 5.09 7.76
CA ILE A 16 3.40 5.16 6.29
C ILE A 16 4.75 5.55 5.71
N LEU A 17 5.40 6.59 6.24
CA LEU A 17 6.69 7.05 5.74
C LEU A 17 7.74 5.94 5.80
N ILE A 18 7.82 5.22 6.93
CA ILE A 18 8.72 4.07 7.09
C ILE A 18 8.44 3.01 6.02
N ARG A 19 7.17 2.65 5.81
CA ARG A 19 6.77 1.65 4.81
C ARG A 19 7.08 2.09 3.37
N ILE A 20 6.84 3.36 3.02
CA ILE A 20 7.19 3.90 1.70
C ILE A 20 8.69 3.78 1.45
N LEU A 21 9.52 4.17 2.43
CA LEU A 21 10.98 4.13 2.31
C LEU A 21 11.54 2.69 2.23
N ILE A 22 10.88 1.73 2.88
CA ILE A 22 11.27 0.31 2.87
C ILE A 22 10.75 -0.42 1.63
N SER A 23 9.62 0.03 1.07
CA SER A 23 8.93 -0.67 -0.03
C SER A 23 9.80 -1.04 -1.25
N PRO A 24 10.77 -0.22 -1.72
CA PRO A 24 11.58 -0.59 -2.87
C PRO A 24 12.77 -1.49 -2.55
N LEU A 25 13.07 -1.74 -1.27
CA LEU A 25 14.32 -2.40 -0.87
C LEU A 25 14.36 -3.90 -1.19
N ASN A 26 13.23 -4.50 -1.58
CA ASN A 26 13.16 -5.92 -1.87
C ASN A 26 12.12 -6.25 -2.94
N THR A 27 12.56 -7.09 -3.89
CA THR A 27 11.78 -7.67 -4.98
C THR A 27 11.73 -9.18 -4.81
N SER A 28 10.89 -9.64 -3.87
CA SER A 28 10.62 -11.06 -3.63
C SER A 28 9.99 -11.73 -4.87
N GLY A 29 9.94 -13.07 -4.86
CA GLY A 29 9.22 -13.82 -5.90
C GLY A 29 7.73 -13.46 -5.95
N ASP A 30 7.10 -13.25 -4.80
CA ASP A 30 5.66 -12.96 -4.71
C ASP A 30 5.32 -11.60 -5.32
N ILE A 31 6.13 -10.56 -5.08
CA ILE A 31 5.86 -9.25 -5.65
C ILE A 31 6.05 -9.25 -7.17
N ALA A 32 6.99 -10.04 -7.70
CA ALA A 32 7.15 -10.22 -9.14
C ALA A 32 5.92 -10.90 -9.77
N VAL A 33 5.34 -11.90 -9.09
CA VAL A 33 4.07 -12.51 -9.50
C VAL A 33 2.93 -11.50 -9.48
N HIS A 34 2.80 -10.69 -8.43
CA HIS A 34 1.79 -9.64 -8.34
C HIS A 34 1.93 -8.58 -9.46
N GLN A 35 3.18 -8.22 -9.79
CA GLN A 35 3.50 -7.30 -10.88
C GLN A 35 3.06 -7.86 -12.24
N GLU A 36 3.32 -9.14 -12.50
CA GLU A 36 2.81 -9.79 -13.70
C GLU A 36 1.28 -9.82 -13.75
N TRP A 37 0.66 -10.12 -12.61
CA TRP A 37 -0.80 -10.11 -12.53
C TRP A 37 -1.35 -8.74 -12.85
N ALA A 38 -0.80 -7.68 -12.25
CA ALA A 38 -1.14 -6.30 -12.49
C ALA A 38 -1.05 -5.92 -13.99
N ARG A 39 0.06 -6.27 -14.65
CA ARG A 39 0.30 -6.03 -16.08
C ARG A 39 -0.66 -6.78 -16.99
N VAL A 40 -0.98 -8.03 -16.67
CA VAL A 40 -1.96 -8.81 -17.46
C VAL A 40 -3.35 -8.22 -17.29
N LEU A 41 -3.76 -7.90 -16.05
CA LEU A 41 -5.06 -7.28 -15.79
C LEU A 41 -5.20 -5.93 -16.48
N TYR A 42 -4.15 -5.11 -16.47
CA TYR A 42 -4.18 -3.81 -17.17
C TYR A 42 -4.38 -3.98 -18.68
N ARG A 43 -3.66 -4.93 -19.30
CA ARG A 43 -3.74 -5.16 -20.76
C ARG A 43 -5.00 -5.89 -21.21
N LYS A 44 -5.53 -6.81 -20.41
CA LYS A 44 -6.69 -7.65 -20.76
C LYS A 44 -8.01 -7.12 -20.20
N GLY A 45 -7.95 -6.26 -19.20
CA GLY A 45 -9.08 -5.86 -18.39
C GLY A 45 -9.39 -6.86 -17.27
N LEU A 46 -10.28 -6.44 -16.37
CA LEU A 46 -10.70 -7.24 -15.20
C LEU A 46 -11.68 -8.37 -15.56
N THR A 47 -12.47 -8.18 -16.62
CA THR A 47 -13.54 -9.11 -17.03
C THR A 47 -12.96 -10.47 -17.44
N ASN A 48 -13.49 -11.56 -16.88
CA ASN A 48 -13.03 -12.93 -17.13
C ASN A 48 -11.54 -13.18 -16.85
N SER A 49 -10.89 -12.32 -16.06
CA SER A 49 -9.46 -12.42 -15.73
C SER A 49 -9.10 -13.79 -15.15
N TYR A 50 -9.86 -14.32 -14.18
CA TYR A 50 -9.61 -15.64 -13.59
C TYR A 50 -9.69 -16.82 -14.57
N PHE A 51 -10.38 -16.65 -15.71
CA PHE A 51 -10.50 -17.67 -16.74
C PHE A 51 -9.47 -17.52 -17.86
N TYR A 52 -8.59 -16.51 -17.76
CA TYR A 52 -7.49 -16.34 -18.69
C TYR A 52 -6.48 -17.47 -18.49
N SER A 53 -6.14 -18.18 -19.57
CA SER A 53 -5.32 -19.40 -19.51
C SER A 53 -3.82 -19.16 -19.70
N HIS A 54 -3.40 -17.92 -20.02
CA HIS A 54 -2.02 -17.61 -20.43
C HIS A 54 -1.35 -16.65 -19.45
N TRP A 55 -1.32 -17.01 -18.17
CA TRP A 55 -0.55 -16.28 -17.16
C TRP A 55 0.95 -16.63 -17.26
N PRO A 56 1.87 -15.65 -17.29
CA PRO A 56 3.28 -15.94 -17.53
C PRO A 56 3.93 -16.78 -16.42
N THR A 57 3.76 -16.40 -15.15
CA THR A 57 4.35 -17.14 -14.02
C THR A 57 3.35 -18.05 -13.31
N SER A 58 2.21 -17.52 -12.87
CA SER A 58 1.21 -18.30 -12.13
C SER A 58 -0.20 -17.75 -12.30
N ILE A 59 -1.18 -18.63 -12.10
CA ILE A 59 -2.60 -18.24 -12.12
C ILE A 59 -2.92 -17.45 -10.85
N PRO A 60 -3.70 -16.35 -10.93
CA PRO A 60 -4.08 -15.58 -9.77
C PRO A 60 -4.84 -16.38 -8.73
N THR A 61 -4.38 -16.26 -7.48
CA THR A 61 -4.99 -16.90 -6.31
C THR A 61 -5.67 -15.88 -5.38
N GLN A 62 -5.40 -14.59 -5.58
CA GLN A 62 -5.93 -13.52 -4.74
C GLN A 62 -7.41 -13.24 -5.02
N PRO A 63 -8.18 -12.76 -4.04
CA PRO A 63 -9.60 -12.47 -4.21
C PRO A 63 -9.84 -11.28 -5.16
N PRO A 64 -11.05 -11.13 -5.72
CA PRO A 64 -11.32 -10.13 -6.77
C PRO A 64 -11.00 -8.69 -6.37
N LEU A 65 -11.15 -8.34 -5.09
CA LEU A 65 -10.81 -7.01 -4.58
C LEU A 65 -9.31 -6.72 -4.67
N MET A 66 -8.47 -7.70 -4.37
CA MET A 66 -7.02 -7.56 -4.50
C MET A 66 -6.59 -7.50 -5.96
N MET A 67 -7.25 -8.27 -6.83
CA MET A 67 -7.03 -8.19 -8.28
C MET A 67 -7.38 -6.81 -8.85
N LEU A 68 -8.48 -6.20 -8.39
CA LEU A 68 -8.81 -4.80 -8.71
C LEU A 68 -7.70 -3.86 -8.20
N GLY A 69 -7.18 -4.11 -7.01
CA GLY A 69 -6.05 -3.38 -6.47
C GLY A 69 -4.84 -3.42 -7.40
N PHE A 70 -4.42 -4.61 -7.83
CA PHE A 70 -3.30 -4.77 -8.77
C PHE A 70 -3.54 -4.10 -10.12
N TRP A 71 -4.75 -4.20 -10.67
CA TRP A 71 -5.11 -3.46 -11.88
C TRP A 71 -4.95 -1.95 -11.69
N LEU A 72 -5.42 -1.42 -10.56
CA LEU A 72 -5.30 0.01 -10.26
C LEU A 72 -3.84 0.41 -10.04
N SER A 73 -3.03 -0.43 -9.39
CA SER A 73 -1.59 -0.21 -9.24
C SER A 73 -0.92 -0.03 -10.60
N GLU A 74 -1.14 -0.96 -11.53
CA GLU A 74 -0.58 -0.85 -12.88
C GLU A 74 -1.15 0.36 -13.62
N HIS A 75 -2.45 0.63 -13.50
CA HIS A 75 -3.08 1.78 -14.14
C HIS A 75 -2.45 3.10 -13.66
N LEU A 76 -2.23 3.26 -12.36
CA LEU A 76 -1.58 4.45 -11.80
C LEU A 76 -0.12 4.55 -12.24
N TYR A 77 0.60 3.42 -12.29
CA TYR A 77 1.99 3.41 -12.72
C TYR A 77 2.13 3.80 -14.21
N GLN A 78 1.32 3.22 -15.08
CA GLN A 78 1.32 3.54 -16.52
C GLN A 78 0.90 5.00 -16.80
N ASN A 79 0.16 5.62 -15.88
CA ASN A 79 -0.26 7.02 -15.96
C ASN A 79 0.54 7.95 -15.03
N GLN A 80 1.75 7.55 -14.61
CA GLN A 80 2.58 8.33 -13.69
C GLN A 80 3.02 9.71 -14.23
N TYR A 81 2.96 9.92 -15.55
CA TYR A 81 3.29 11.20 -16.19
C TYR A 81 2.42 12.37 -15.69
N VAL A 82 1.22 12.07 -15.16
CA VAL A 82 0.33 13.06 -14.52
C VAL A 82 1.04 13.79 -13.37
N LEU A 83 1.98 13.14 -12.68
CA LEU A 83 2.78 13.80 -11.63
C LEU A 83 3.65 14.92 -12.21
N SER A 84 4.24 14.72 -13.39
CA SER A 84 5.02 15.74 -14.09
C SER A 84 4.15 16.87 -14.62
N GLU A 85 2.96 16.55 -15.15
CA GLU A 85 1.99 17.55 -15.59
C GLU A 85 1.54 18.44 -14.43
N LEU A 86 1.24 17.84 -13.28
CA LEU A 86 0.85 18.56 -12.07
C LEU A 86 2.00 19.45 -11.56
N HIS A 87 3.24 18.95 -11.57
CA HIS A 87 4.41 19.74 -11.20
C HIS A 87 4.58 20.96 -12.11
N ASN A 88 4.38 20.81 -13.41
CA ASN A 88 4.49 21.95 -14.33
C ASN A 88 3.39 23.01 -14.11
N GLN A 89 2.23 22.61 -13.58
CA GLN A 89 1.10 23.54 -13.34
C GLN A 89 1.18 24.22 -11.98
N ILE A 90 1.46 23.47 -10.92
CA ILE A 90 1.36 23.95 -9.53
C ILE A 90 2.65 23.74 -8.71
N HIS A 91 3.74 23.29 -9.34
CA HIS A 91 5.02 23.00 -8.70
C HIS A 91 4.96 21.91 -7.61
N LEU A 92 3.95 21.04 -7.68
CA LEU A 92 3.76 19.89 -6.79
C LEU A 92 3.41 18.63 -7.60
N PRO A 93 3.96 17.45 -7.26
CA PRO A 93 4.96 17.20 -6.21
C PRO A 93 6.37 17.66 -6.63
N PRO A 94 7.32 17.87 -5.69
CA PRO A 94 8.71 18.19 -6.03
C PRO A 94 9.35 17.18 -6.99
N THR A 95 10.27 17.64 -7.84
CA THR A 95 10.93 16.81 -8.87
C THR A 95 11.61 15.57 -8.28
N ALA A 96 12.20 15.67 -7.08
CA ALA A 96 12.80 14.53 -6.39
C ALA A 96 11.79 13.40 -6.11
N ILE A 97 10.54 13.73 -5.79
CA ILE A 97 9.48 12.74 -5.57
C ILE A 97 9.10 12.08 -6.90
N ILE A 98 9.02 12.85 -7.99
CA ILE A 98 8.69 12.32 -9.33
C ILE A 98 9.76 11.32 -9.77
N LEU A 99 11.04 11.71 -9.67
CA LEU A 99 12.16 10.84 -10.05
C LEU A 99 12.24 9.58 -9.17
N TRP A 100 11.98 9.73 -7.87
CA TRP A 100 11.91 8.59 -6.96
C TRP A 100 10.76 7.65 -7.33
N PHE A 101 9.59 8.20 -7.66
CA PHE A 101 8.42 7.43 -8.05
C PHE A 101 8.60 6.74 -9.40
N ASP A 102 9.28 7.34 -10.36
CA ASP A 102 9.57 6.70 -11.64
C ASP A 102 10.37 5.40 -11.47
N GLN A 103 11.31 5.40 -10.51
CA GLN A 103 12.17 4.26 -10.21
C GLN A 103 11.50 3.21 -9.32
N ASN A 104 10.64 3.62 -8.39
CA ASN A 104 10.16 2.77 -7.29
C ASN A 104 8.63 2.60 -7.24
N GLY A 105 7.92 3.38 -8.05
CA GLY A 105 6.47 3.56 -7.99
C GLY A 105 5.70 2.29 -8.27
N GLU A 106 6.17 1.45 -9.19
CA GLU A 106 5.52 0.17 -9.51
C GLU A 106 5.45 -0.74 -8.27
N PHE A 107 6.57 -0.94 -7.58
CA PHE A 107 6.61 -1.76 -6.36
C PHE A 107 5.87 -1.11 -5.20
N LEU A 108 6.00 0.22 -5.03
CA LEU A 108 5.23 0.93 -4.01
C LEU A 108 3.73 0.75 -4.22
N LEU A 109 3.25 0.93 -5.45
CA LEU A 109 1.83 0.84 -5.79
C LEU A 109 1.27 -0.56 -5.63
N LEU A 110 2.07 -1.61 -5.85
CA LEU A 110 1.64 -2.98 -5.57
C LEU A 110 1.52 -3.24 -4.06
N LYS A 111 2.45 -2.70 -3.27
CA LYS A 111 2.49 -2.89 -1.80
C LYS A 111 1.54 -1.96 -1.04
N ILE A 112 1.07 -0.88 -1.66
CA ILE A 112 0.21 0.11 -1.00
C ILE A 112 -1.08 -0.51 -0.44
N TRP A 113 -1.56 -1.60 -1.03
CA TRP A 113 -2.76 -2.30 -0.58
C TRP A 113 -2.57 -2.95 0.80
N ALA A 114 -1.45 -3.64 1.01
CA ALA A 114 -1.09 -4.16 2.34
C ALA A 114 -0.89 -3.02 3.35
N ILE A 115 -0.24 -1.92 2.94
CA ILE A 115 -0.04 -0.74 3.79
C ILE A 115 -1.39 -0.13 4.22
N ILE A 116 -2.37 -0.06 3.30
CA ILE A 116 -3.73 0.38 3.62
C ILE A 116 -4.40 -0.60 4.59
N GLY A 117 -4.20 -1.91 4.41
CA GLY A 117 -4.65 -2.95 5.34
C GLY A 117 -4.13 -2.74 6.77
N ASP A 118 -2.85 -2.42 6.93
CA ASP A 118 -2.23 -2.09 8.23
C ASP A 118 -2.88 -0.86 8.87
N ILE A 119 -3.13 0.20 8.09
CA ILE A 119 -3.76 1.44 8.59
C ILE A 119 -5.18 1.15 9.07
N ILE A 120 -5.97 0.43 8.27
CA ILE A 120 -7.34 0.04 8.62
C ILE A 120 -7.32 -0.81 9.90
N SER A 121 -6.43 -1.77 9.99
CA SER A 121 -6.26 -2.63 11.18
C SER A 121 -5.91 -1.82 12.42
N ALA A 122 -5.01 -0.84 12.31
CA ALA A 122 -4.67 0.06 13.41
C ALA A 122 -5.86 0.91 13.87
N LEU A 123 -6.67 1.42 12.93
CA LEU A 123 -7.88 2.18 13.24
C LEU A 123 -8.96 1.30 13.89
N ILE A 124 -9.17 0.07 13.40
CA ILE A 124 -10.10 -0.88 14.02
C ILE A 124 -9.64 -1.19 15.46
N ALA A 125 -8.36 -1.48 15.66
CA ALA A 125 -7.80 -1.73 16.99
C ALA A 125 -8.03 -0.54 17.93
N TYR A 126 -7.86 0.69 17.46
CA TYR A 126 -8.19 1.88 18.25
C TYR A 126 -9.64 1.85 18.75
N PHE A 127 -10.61 1.63 17.84
CA PHE A 127 -12.03 1.63 18.20
C PHE A 127 -12.37 0.48 19.15
N VAL A 128 -11.84 -0.71 18.90
CA VAL A 128 -12.06 -1.91 19.74
C VAL A 128 -11.49 -1.72 21.13
N ILE A 129 -10.21 -1.33 21.25
CA ILE A 129 -9.54 -1.13 22.54
C ILE A 129 -10.23 -0.01 23.32
N LYS A 130 -10.60 1.09 22.65
CA LYS A 130 -11.30 2.21 23.29
C LYS A 130 -12.68 1.78 23.79
N LYS A 131 -13.42 0.97 23.03
CA LYS A 131 -14.74 0.46 23.42
C LYS A 131 -14.66 -0.47 24.63
N ILE A 132 -13.65 -1.34 24.70
CA ILE A 132 -13.49 -2.32 25.78
C ILE A 132 -12.94 -1.65 27.05
N THR A 133 -11.85 -0.89 26.92
CA THR A 133 -11.12 -0.35 28.08
C THR A 133 -11.61 1.01 28.55
N GLN A 134 -12.40 1.71 27.72
CA GLN A 134 -12.79 3.12 27.90
C GLN A 134 -11.59 4.10 28.02
N LYS A 135 -10.36 3.62 27.76
CA LYS A 135 -9.11 4.39 27.93
C LYS A 135 -8.51 4.71 26.57
N SER A 136 -8.58 5.98 26.16
CA SER A 136 -8.02 6.39 24.85
C SER A 136 -6.51 6.21 24.76
N ASN A 137 -5.77 6.29 25.88
CA ASN A 137 -4.32 6.16 25.85
C ASN A 137 -3.90 4.72 25.50
N LEU A 138 -4.62 3.71 26.02
CA LEU A 138 -4.40 2.31 25.65
C LEU A 138 -4.74 2.06 24.18
N ALA A 139 -5.80 2.69 23.68
CA ALA A 139 -6.15 2.61 22.27
C ALA A 139 -5.07 3.23 21.36
N ILE A 140 -4.46 4.36 21.76
CA ILE A 140 -3.33 4.97 21.03
C ILE A 140 -2.10 4.04 21.05
N ILE A 141 -1.82 3.39 22.17
CA ILE A 141 -0.75 2.38 22.24
C ILE A 141 -1.03 1.23 21.27
N GLY A 142 -2.28 0.78 21.14
CA GLY A 142 -2.66 -0.23 20.15
C GLY A 142 -2.37 0.19 18.71
N VAL A 143 -2.69 1.44 18.34
CA VAL A 143 -2.33 2.00 17.02
C VAL A 143 -0.81 2.00 16.83
N LEU A 144 -0.07 2.46 17.84
CA LEU A 144 1.39 2.51 17.79
C LEU A 144 2.00 1.13 17.60
N LEU A 145 1.50 0.13 18.35
CA LEU A 145 1.98 -1.23 18.26
C LEU A 145 1.73 -1.81 16.87
N ILE A 146 0.57 -1.58 16.24
CA ILE A 146 0.30 -2.10 14.89
C ILE A 146 1.12 -1.33 13.84
N MET A 147 1.06 0.00 13.85
CA MET A 147 1.73 0.82 12.84
C MET A 147 3.26 0.71 12.90
N LEU A 148 3.85 0.41 14.06
CA LEU A 148 5.30 0.30 14.21
C LEU A 148 5.76 -1.15 14.52
N ASN A 149 4.90 -2.15 14.32
CA ASN A 149 5.29 -3.55 14.46
C ASN A 149 6.28 -3.92 13.34
N PRO A 150 7.51 -4.35 13.67
CA PRO A 150 8.51 -4.72 12.65
C PRO A 150 8.05 -5.88 11.76
N VAL A 151 7.24 -6.81 12.28
CA VAL A 151 6.72 -7.95 11.50
C VAL A 151 5.71 -7.46 10.46
N SER A 152 4.77 -6.60 10.86
CA SER A 152 3.79 -6.01 9.92
C SER A 152 4.49 -5.14 8.87
N ILE A 153 5.50 -4.34 9.26
CA ILE A 153 6.31 -3.57 8.30
C ILE A 153 7.05 -4.49 7.32
N TYR A 154 7.62 -5.58 7.82
CA TYR A 154 8.31 -6.56 6.99
C TYR A 154 7.35 -7.17 5.97
N GLU A 155 6.19 -7.67 6.40
CA GLU A 155 5.20 -8.30 5.52
C GLU A 155 4.65 -7.30 4.48
N SER A 156 4.11 -6.16 4.93
CA SER A 156 3.38 -5.25 4.05
C SER A 156 4.28 -4.39 3.17
N ALA A 157 5.47 -4.01 3.64
CA ALA A 157 6.36 -3.11 2.90
C ALA A 157 7.62 -3.79 2.38
N PHE A 158 8.33 -4.59 3.18
CA PHE A 158 9.56 -5.21 2.69
C PHE A 158 9.27 -6.38 1.75
N TRP A 159 8.48 -7.36 2.19
CA TRP A 159 8.10 -8.53 1.40
C TRP A 159 7.06 -8.17 0.33
N GLY A 160 6.01 -7.45 0.71
CA GLY A 160 4.87 -7.13 -0.15
C GLY A 160 3.80 -8.23 -0.19
N GLN A 161 3.68 -9.00 0.89
CA GLN A 161 2.58 -9.94 1.08
C GLN A 161 1.32 -9.17 1.50
N ASN A 162 0.15 -9.63 1.05
CA ASN A 162 -1.14 -8.97 1.32
C ASN A 162 -2.00 -9.80 2.29
N ASP A 163 -1.37 -10.33 3.34
CA ASP A 163 -2.01 -11.18 4.35
C ASP A 163 -2.66 -10.41 5.50
#